data_AF-A0A7Z9WBR4-F1
#
_entry.id   AF-A0A7Z9WBR4-F1
#
_cell.length_a   1.000
_cell.length_b   1.000
_cell.length_c   1.000
_cell.angle_alpha   90.00
_cell.angle_beta   90.00
_cell.angle_gamma   90.00
#
_symmetry.space_group_name_H-M   'P 1'
#
loop_
_entity.id
_entity.type
_entity.pdbx_description
1 polymer ?
#
loop_
_entity_poly.entity_id
_entity_poly.type
_entity_poly.pdbx_seq_one_letter_code
_entity_poly.pdbx_strand_id
1 'polypeptide(L)'
;KAVIKAESDFDPRAVSHKGAQGLMQLMPETARGLAVTNPLDPHENIFGGTRYLALLLKRFGNDKRKALAAYNAGPERVIQSKGIPSIPETVAFVERVLKYYQKFHSSLK
;
A
#
# COMPACT_ATOMS: atom_id res chain seq x y z
N LYS A 1 -0.67 9.06 -3.78
CA LYS A 1 -2.10 9.45 -3.88
C LYS A 1 -3.04 8.25 -4.06
N ALA A 2 -2.93 7.45 -5.12
CA ALA A 2 -3.85 6.32 -5.35
C ALA A 2 -3.89 5.27 -4.21
N VAL A 3 -2.73 4.86 -3.70
CA VAL A 3 -2.64 3.96 -2.54
C VAL A 3 -3.27 4.59 -1.31
N ILE A 4 -2.90 5.82 -0.95
CA ILE A 4 -3.49 6.55 0.18
C ILE A 4 -5.03 6.59 0.10
N LYS A 5 -5.60 6.93 -1.07
CA LYS A 5 -7.06 6.93 -1.25
C LYS A 5 -7.67 5.55 -1.02
N ALA A 6 -7.02 4.48 -1.47
CA ALA A 6 -7.51 3.12 -1.28
C ALA A 6 -7.34 2.59 0.15
N GLU A 7 -6.39 3.12 0.91
CA GLU A 7 -6.06 2.66 2.27
C GLU A 7 -6.87 3.39 3.34
N SER A 8 -6.90 4.72 3.28
CA SER A 8 -7.41 5.57 4.37
C SER A 8 -8.46 6.59 3.93
N ASP A 9 -8.79 6.62 2.65
CA ASP A 9 -9.57 7.72 2.06
C ASP A 9 -8.97 9.13 2.27
N PHE A 10 -7.65 9.21 2.50
CA PHE A 10 -6.91 10.41 2.93
C PHE A 10 -7.12 10.82 4.40
N ASP A 11 -7.66 9.96 5.26
CA ASP A 11 -7.71 10.22 6.71
C ASP A 11 -6.37 9.88 7.38
N PRO A 12 -5.59 10.86 7.88
CA PRO A 12 -4.32 10.59 8.54
C PRO A 12 -4.47 9.91 9.91
N ARG A 13 -5.69 9.87 10.46
CA ARG A 13 -5.97 9.25 11.76
C ARG A 13 -6.61 7.87 11.62
N ALA A 14 -6.73 7.35 10.40
CA ALA A 14 -7.33 6.04 10.16
C ALA A 14 -6.58 4.94 10.91
N VAL A 15 -7.33 4.12 11.65
CA VAL A 15 -6.83 2.90 12.30
C VAL A 15 -7.76 1.75 11.93
N SER A 16 -7.22 0.72 11.27
CA SER A 16 -8.03 -0.46 10.92
C SER A 16 -8.26 -1.36 12.13
N HIS A 17 -9.24 -2.25 12.04
CA HIS A 17 -9.49 -3.27 13.07
C HIS A 17 -8.29 -4.20 13.30
N LYS A 18 -7.42 -4.37 12.29
CA LYS A 18 -6.17 -5.16 12.38
C LYS A 18 -5.00 -4.35 12.95
N GLY A 19 -5.18 -3.04 13.21
CA GLY A 19 -4.16 -2.17 13.77
C GLY A 19 -3.28 -1.44 12.75
N ALA A 20 -3.63 -1.44 11.47
CA ALA A 20 -2.94 -0.65 10.45
C ALA A 20 -3.23 0.85 10.65
N GLN A 21 -2.23 1.72 10.48
CA GLN A 21 -2.31 3.12 10.93
C GLN A 21 -1.95 4.14 9.84
N GLY A 22 -2.68 5.26 9.86
CA GLY A 22 -2.41 6.46 9.08
C GLY A 22 -2.73 6.35 7.59
N LEU A 23 -2.24 7.32 6.82
CA LEU A 23 -2.61 7.53 5.41
C LEU A 23 -2.35 6.31 4.51
N MET A 24 -1.26 5.60 4.75
CA MET A 24 -0.81 4.44 4.00
C MET A 24 -1.04 3.12 4.74
N GLN A 25 -1.78 3.16 5.86
CA GLN A 25 -2.18 1.99 6.65
C GLN A 25 -1.00 1.05 6.94
N LEU A 26 0.06 1.59 7.55
CA LEU A 26 1.22 0.78 7.93
C LEU A 26 0.87 -0.07 9.15
N MET A 27 1.13 -1.37 9.07
CA MET A 27 1.09 -2.24 10.25
C MET A 27 2.20 -1.84 11.24
N PRO A 28 2.00 -1.98 12.56
CA PRO A 28 2.99 -1.52 13.54
C PRO A 28 4.38 -2.12 13.35
N GLU A 29 4.47 -3.39 12.96
CA GLU A 29 5.74 -4.06 12.67
C GLU A 29 6.41 -3.49 11.41
N THR A 30 5.64 -3.26 10.35
CA THR A 30 6.12 -2.63 9.12
C THR A 30 6.60 -1.20 9.39
N ALA A 31 5.87 -0.42 10.17
CA ALA A 31 6.26 0.94 10.57
C ALA A 31 7.62 0.96 11.27
N ARG A 32 7.84 0.05 12.24
CA ARG A 32 9.13 -0.11 12.92
C ARG A 32 10.25 -0.46 11.93
N GLY A 33 10.03 -1.42 11.03
CA GLY A 33 11.01 -1.80 10.02
C GLY A 33 11.35 -0.69 9.02
N LEU A 34 10.48 0.32 8.88
CA LEU A 34 10.67 1.48 8.01
C LEU A 34 11.23 2.71 8.74
N ALA A 35 11.52 2.60 10.03
CA ALA A 35 11.90 3.70 10.93
C ALA A 35 10.84 4.81 11.01
N VAL A 36 9.56 4.44 10.93
CA VAL A 36 8.42 5.32 11.23
C VAL A 36 8.16 5.25 12.73
N THR A 37 8.36 6.36 13.43
CA THR A 37 8.20 6.46 14.88
C THR A 37 6.76 6.80 15.26
N ASN A 38 6.12 7.68 14.50
CA ASN A 38 4.70 8.01 14.64
C ASN A 38 3.94 7.71 13.34
N PRO A 39 3.28 6.54 13.21
CA PRO A 39 2.53 6.19 12.00
C PRO A 39 1.25 7.02 11.81
N LEU A 40 0.83 7.81 12.79
CA LEU A 40 -0.27 8.78 12.63
C LEU A 40 0.24 10.17 12.22
N ASP A 41 1.56 10.41 12.24
CA ASP A 41 2.13 11.57 11.59
C ASP A 41 2.05 11.41 10.06
N PRO A 42 1.38 12.33 9.33
CA PRO A 42 1.21 12.20 7.88
C PRO A 42 2.54 12.13 7.11
N HIS A 43 3.55 12.89 7.54
CA HIS A 43 4.83 12.97 6.84
C HIS A 43 5.61 11.67 6.99
N GLU A 44 5.77 11.18 8.22
CA GLU A 44 6.44 9.91 8.48
C GLU A 44 5.71 8.74 7.80
N ASN A 45 4.38 8.71 7.88
CA ASN A 45 3.58 7.64 7.32
C ASN A 45 3.69 7.59 5.78
N ILE A 46 3.57 8.75 5.10
CA ILE A 46 3.74 8.83 3.65
C ILE A 46 5.17 8.43 3.27
N PHE A 47 6.19 8.95 3.97
CA PHE A 47 7.58 8.67 3.63
C PHE A 47 7.92 7.18 3.81
N GLY A 48 7.52 6.59 4.93
CA GLY A 48 7.68 5.16 5.19
C GLY A 48 6.94 4.29 4.18
N GLY A 49 5.65 4.55 3.97
CA GLY A 49 4.83 3.76 3.05
C GLY A 49 5.25 3.88 1.59
N THR A 50 5.70 5.05 1.14
CA THR A 50 6.23 5.22 -0.23
C THR A 50 7.57 4.51 -0.42
N ARG A 51 8.46 4.54 0.59
CA ARG A 51 9.69 3.72 0.57
C ARG A 51 9.37 2.23 0.50
N TYR A 52 8.40 1.76 1.29
CA TYR A 52 7.99 0.36 1.26
C TYR A 52 7.42 -0.04 -0.11
N LEU A 53 6.54 0.77 -0.68
CA LEU A 53 6.00 0.54 -2.02
C LEU A 53 7.12 0.53 -3.09
N ALA A 54 8.11 1.40 -2.99
CA ALA A 54 9.26 1.43 -3.90
C ALA A 54 10.11 0.14 -3.80
N LEU A 55 10.34 -0.37 -2.59
CA LEU A 55 11.01 -1.65 -2.38
C LEU A 55 10.24 -2.81 -3.02
N LEU A 56 8.91 -2.82 -2.90
CA LEU A 56 8.07 -3.84 -3.53
C LEU A 56 8.08 -3.74 -5.05
N LEU A 57 8.00 -2.52 -5.62
CA LEU A 57 8.14 -2.31 -7.06
C LEU A 57 9.46 -2.87 -7.58
N LYS A 58 10.58 -2.58 -6.89
CA LYS A 58 11.90 -3.14 -7.24
C LYS A 58 11.89 -4.66 -7.14
N ARG A 59 11.36 -5.23 -6.05
CA ARG A 59 11.31 -6.68 -5.80
C ARG A 59 10.52 -7.43 -6.88
N PHE A 60 9.47 -6.82 -7.43
CA PHE A 60 8.61 -7.43 -8.45
C PHE A 60 8.88 -6.90 -9.87
N GLY A 61 10.08 -6.37 -10.15
CA GLY A 61 10.48 -5.99 -11.52
C GLY A 61 9.63 -4.89 -12.13
N ASN A 62 9.19 -3.92 -11.31
CA ASN A 62 8.26 -2.84 -11.67
C ASN A 62 6.86 -3.30 -12.10
N ASP A 63 6.49 -4.56 -11.86
CA ASP A 63 5.10 -5.01 -12.00
C ASP A 63 4.24 -4.38 -10.90
N LYS A 64 3.51 -3.32 -11.28
CA LYS A 64 2.63 -2.56 -10.38
C LYS A 64 1.56 -3.44 -9.74
N ARG A 65 1.02 -4.42 -10.47
CA ARG A 65 -0.04 -5.30 -9.94
C ARG A 65 0.51 -6.19 -8.83
N LYS A 66 1.67 -6.82 -9.06
CA LYS A 66 2.33 -7.64 -8.04
C LYS A 66 2.80 -6.83 -6.84
N ALA A 67 3.36 -5.64 -7.08
CA ALA A 67 3.79 -4.76 -5.98
C ALA A 67 2.61 -4.32 -5.10
N LEU A 68 1.47 -3.96 -5.69
CA LEU A 68 0.26 -3.61 -4.94
C LEU A 68 -0.35 -4.81 -4.20
N ALA A 69 -0.36 -5.98 -4.84
CA ALA A 69 -0.78 -7.22 -4.18
C ALA A 69 0.11 -7.54 -2.97
N ALA A 70 1.42 -7.36 -3.11
CA ALA A 70 2.39 -7.59 -2.05
C ALA A 70 2.28 -6.56 -0.91
N TYR A 71 1.91 -5.32 -1.25
CA TYR A 71 1.66 -4.28 -0.26
C TYR A 71 0.51 -4.67 0.68
N ASN A 72 -0.56 -5.25 0.14
CA ASN A 72 -1.76 -5.63 0.90
C ASN A 72 -1.66 -7.03 1.55
N ALA A 73 -1.19 -8.04 0.81
CA ALA A 73 -1.18 -9.43 1.25
C ALA A 73 0.17 -9.92 1.81
N GLY A 74 1.20 -9.08 1.74
CA GLY A 74 2.58 -9.44 2.01
C GLY A 74 3.29 -10.04 0.78
N PRO A 75 4.60 -9.77 0.60
CA PRO A 75 5.34 -10.19 -0.57
C PRO A 75 5.47 -11.72 -0.69
N GLU A 76 5.54 -12.44 0.43
CA GLU A 76 5.75 -13.90 0.39
C GLU A 76 4.52 -14.63 -0.15
N ARG A 77 3.32 -14.09 0.09
CA ARG A 77 2.08 -14.60 -0.49
C ARG A 77 2.05 -14.47 -2.01
N VAL A 78 2.55 -13.35 -2.54
CA VAL A 78 2.67 -13.09 -3.99
C VAL A 78 3.68 -14.02 -4.64
N ILE A 79 4.80 -14.29 -3.97
CA ILE A 79 5.82 -15.23 -4.45
C ILE A 79 5.26 -16.66 -4.49
N GLN A 80 4.64 -17.11 -3.41
CA GLN A 80 4.05 -18.46 -3.32
C GLN A 80 2.94 -18.69 -4.35
N SER A 81 2.10 -17.67 -4.58
CA SER A 81 1.02 -17.72 -5.57
C SER A 81 1.49 -17.51 -7.02
N LYS A 82 2.78 -17.19 -7.24
CA LYS A 82 3.36 -16.85 -8.56
C LYS A 82 2.63 -15.70 -9.26
N GLY A 83 1.97 -14.83 -8.51
CA GLY A 83 1.06 -13.81 -9.06
C GLY A 83 0.29 -13.07 -7.98
N ILE A 84 -0.89 -12.56 -8.33
CA ILE A 84 -1.81 -11.99 -7.34
C ILE A 84 -2.48 -13.17 -6.63
N PRO A 85 -2.37 -13.29 -5.29
CA PRO A 85 -3.04 -14.37 -4.56
C PRO A 85 -4.55 -14.23 -4.69
N SER A 86 -5.28 -15.36 -4.76
CA SER A 86 -6.75 -15.42 -4.83
C SER A 86 -7.42 -15.05 -3.49
N ILE A 87 -7.05 -13.90 -2.93
CA ILE A 87 -7.64 -13.30 -1.73
C ILE A 87 -8.56 -12.18 -2.21
N PRO A 88 -9.89 -12.26 -1.99
CA PRO A 88 -10.84 -11.27 -2.50
C PRO A 88 -10.48 -9.83 -2.11
N GLU A 89 -10.06 -9.60 -0.86
CA GLU A 89 -9.60 -8.29 -0.37
C GLU A 89 -8.42 -7.74 -1.20
N THR A 90 -7.43 -8.58 -1.50
CA THR A 90 -6.22 -8.19 -2.25
C THR A 90 -6.53 -7.88 -3.70
N VAL A 91 -7.35 -8.69 -4.36
CA VAL A 91 -7.76 -8.45 -5.75
C VAL A 91 -8.50 -7.11 -5.85
N ALA A 92 -9.49 -6.91 -4.97
CA ALA A 92 -10.26 -5.67 -4.91
C ALA A 92 -9.38 -4.45 -4.60
N PHE A 93 -8.39 -4.60 -3.71
CA PHE A 93 -7.43 -3.55 -3.39
C PHE A 93 -6.60 -3.14 -4.63
N VAL A 94 -6.03 -4.11 -5.34
CA VAL A 94 -5.22 -3.84 -6.55
C VAL A 94 -6.05 -3.10 -7.60
N GLU A 95 -7.27 -3.57 -7.89
CA GLU A 95 -8.17 -2.94 -8.85
C GLU A 95 -8.54 -1.51 -8.43
N ARG A 96 -8.88 -1.30 -7.15
CA ARG A 96 -9.22 0.01 -6.59
C ARG A 96 -8.06 1.00 -6.73
N VAL A 97 -6.84 0.60 -6.39
CA VAL A 97 -5.66 1.47 -6.53
C VAL A 97 -5.40 1.82 -7.99
N LEU A 98 -5.47 0.86 -8.91
CA LEU A 98 -5.24 1.13 -10.34
C LEU A 98 -6.30 2.07 -10.91
N LYS A 99 -7.57 1.92 -10.51
CA LYS A 99 -8.64 2.85 -10.88
C LYS A 99 -8.36 4.27 -10.40
N TYR A 100 -7.96 4.44 -9.14
CA TYR A 100 -7.58 5.77 -8.62
C TYR A 100 -6.33 6.32 -9.29
N TYR A 101 -5.34 5.47 -9.57
CA TYR A 101 -4.13 5.88 -10.28
C TYR A 101 -4.47 6.45 -11.66
N GLN A 102 -5.32 5.76 -12.42
CA GLN A 102 -5.75 6.21 -13.73
C GLN A 102 -6.51 7.53 -13.64
N LYS A 103 -7.47 7.66 -12.70
CA LYS A 103 -8.24 8.90 -12.46
C LYS A 103 -7.34 10.09 -12.11
N PHE A 104 -6.37 9.91 -11.22
CA PHE A 104 -5.46 10.98 -10.79
C PHE A 104 -4.41 11.32 -11.85
N HIS A 105 -4.07 10.39 -12.75
CA HIS A 105 -3.13 10.62 -13.83
C HIS A 105 -3.79 11.29 -15.05
N SER A 106 -5.06 10.96 -15.32
CA SER A 106 -5.82 11.61 -16.40
C SER A 106 -6.20 13.05 -16.09
N SER A 107 -6.39 13.40 -14.80
CA SER A 107 -6.72 14.76 -14.36
C SER A 107 -5.51 15.71 -14.31
N LEU A 108 -4.34 15.28 -14.76
CA LEU A 108 -3.11 16.08 -14.85
C LEU A 108 -2.73 16.37 -16.32
N LYS A 109 -3.59 15.99 -17.27
CA LYS A 109 -3.53 16.41 -18.67
C LYS A 109 -4.69 17.36 -18.94
#